data_AF-A0A699XMB6-F1
#
_entry.id   AF-A0A699XMB6-F1
#
_cell.length_a   1.000
_cell.length_b   1.000
_cell.length_c   1.000
_cell.angle_alpha   90.00
_cell.angle_beta   90.00
_cell.angle_gamma   90.00
#
_symmetry.space_group_name_H-M   'P 1'
#
loop_
_entity.id
_entity.type
_entity.pdbx_description
1 polymer ?
#
loop_
_entity_poly.entity_id
_entity_poly.type
_entity_poly.pdbx_seq_one_letter_code
_entity_poly.pdbx_strand_id
1 'polypeptide(L)' 'RTLFEEARKTQPSIIFFDEIDGLAPVRSSKQEQIHASIVATLLALMDGMDGRGQVVVIGATNRPDSVDNALRRPGRFDR' A
#
# COMPACT_ATOMS: atom_id res chain seq x y z
N ARG A 1 5.53 -8.33 -3.80
CA ARG A 1 4.73 -9.57 -3.88
C ARG A 1 5.13 -10.54 -2.77
N THR A 2 6.40 -10.98 -2.70
CA THR A 2 6.91 -11.92 -1.66
C THR A 2 6.53 -11.53 -0.23
N LEU A 3 6.66 -10.25 0.16
CA LEU A 3 6.28 -9.74 1.48
C LEU A 3 4.83 -10.09 1.87
N PHE A 4 3.88 -9.91 0.94
CA PHE A 4 2.46 -10.17 1.20
C PHE A 4 2.16 -11.69 1.23
N GLU A 5 2.88 -12.48 0.45
CA GLU A 5 2.77 -13.95 0.49
C GLU A 5 3.31 -14.53 1.79
N GLU A 6 4.43 -14.01 2.28
CA GLU A 6 5.03 -14.39 3.56
C GLU A 6 4.11 -14.03 4.71
N ALA A 7 3.66 -12.77 4.78
CA ALA A 7 2.68 -12.33 5.79
C ALA A 7 1.39 -13.16 5.76
N ARG A 8 0.94 -13.61 4.58
CA ARG A 8 -0.21 -14.50 4.44
C ARG A 8 0.07 -15.91 4.99
N LYS A 9 1.28 -16.43 4.84
CA LYS A 9 1.68 -17.75 5.38
C LYS A 9 1.85 -17.72 6.90
N THR A 10 2.24 -16.57 7.46
CA THR A 10 2.55 -16.39 8.89
C THR A 10 1.42 -15.72 9.69
N GLN A 11 0.17 -15.83 9.23
CA GLN A 11 -0.96 -15.19 9.89
C GLN A 11 -1.11 -15.65 11.36
N PRO A 12 -1.42 -14.75 12.31
CA PRO A 12 -1.66 -13.31 12.13
C PRO A 12 -0.38 -12.51 11.88
N SER A 13 -0.43 -11.51 10.98
CA SER A 13 0.75 -10.72 10.61
C SER A 13 0.41 -9.24 10.41
N ILE A 14 1.38 -8.37 10.68
CA ILE A 14 1.27 -6.92 10.43
C ILE A 14 2.37 -6.53 9.45
N ILE A 15 2.00 -5.82 8.38
CA ILE A 15 2.93 -5.16 7.47
C ILE A 15 2.90 -3.67 7.80
N PHE A 16 4.06 -3.12 8.18
CA PHE A 16 4.20 -1.70 8.49
C PHE A 16 5.05 -1.01 7.42
N PHE A 17 4.48 0.02 6.79
CA PHE A 17 5.18 0.92 5.88
C PHE A 17 5.37 2.26 6.58
N ASP A 18 6.60 2.56 6.96
CA ASP A 18 6.97 3.93 7.34
C ASP A 18 7.26 4.77 6.10
N GLU A 19 7.07 6.08 6.19
CA GLU A 19 7.26 7.04 5.10
C GLU A 19 6.60 6.60 3.77
N ILE A 20 5.32 6.20 3.84
CA ILE A 20 4.60 5.67 2.66
C ILE A 20 4.50 6.67 1.50
N ASP A 21 4.66 7.97 1.76
CA ASP A 21 4.75 9.03 0.76
C ASP A 21 5.98 8.91 -0.16
N GLY A 22 7.06 8.28 0.28
CA GLY A 22 8.21 7.96 -0.57
C GLY A 22 7.93 6.82 -1.54
N LEU A 23 7.12 5.84 -1.13
CA LEU A 23 6.75 4.68 -1.94
C LEU A 23 5.62 5.01 -2.94
N ALA A 24 4.66 5.81 -2.49
CA ALA A 24 3.44 6.10 -3.23
C ALA A 24 3.11 7.60 -3.31
N PRO A 25 3.97 8.40 -3.95
CA PRO A 25 3.74 9.83 -4.11
C PRO A 25 2.53 10.11 -5.02
N VAL A 26 1.91 11.29 -4.87
CA VAL A 26 0.93 11.81 -5.84
C VAL A 26 1.54 11.85 -7.24
N ARG A 27 0.78 11.37 -8.22
CA ARG A 27 1.17 11.36 -9.63
C ARG A 27 1.37 12.81 -10.10
N SER A 28 2.62 13.16 -10.46
CA SER A 28 2.94 14.41 -11.16
C SER A 28 3.73 14.17 -12.45
N SER A 29 3.38 14.91 -13.50
CA SER A 29 3.55 14.64 -14.93
C SER A 29 4.96 14.37 -15.50
N LYS A 30 6.03 14.26 -14.68
CA LYS A 30 7.42 14.11 -15.16
C LYS A 30 8.29 13.04 -14.50
N GLN A 31 7.90 12.45 -13.38
CA GLN A 31 8.74 11.47 -12.64
C GLN A 31 8.04 10.10 -12.41
N GLU A 32 6.98 9.85 -13.18
CA GLU A 32 5.85 9.01 -12.78
C GLU A 32 5.96 7.50 -13.01
N GLN A 33 6.64 7.00 -14.05
CA GLN A 33 6.34 5.63 -14.52
C GLN A 33 6.73 4.53 -13.51
N ILE A 34 7.88 4.67 -12.84
CA ILE A 34 8.34 3.68 -11.86
C ILE A 34 7.44 3.73 -10.61
N HIS A 35 7.20 4.92 -10.06
CA HIS A 35 6.33 5.10 -8.90
C HIS A 35 4.90 4.66 -9.19
N ALA A 36 4.36 4.99 -10.36
CA ALA A 36 3.02 4.56 -10.78
C ALA A 36 2.90 3.02 -10.85
N SER A 37 3.93 2.33 -11.33
CA SER A 37 3.98 0.86 -11.36
C SER A 37 4.01 0.26 -9.94
N ILE A 38 4.77 0.88 -9.03
CA ILE A 38 4.84 0.46 -7.62
C ILE A 38 3.48 0.66 -6.94
N VAL A 39 2.87 1.84 -7.09
CA VAL A 39 1.54 2.12 -6.54
C VAL A 39 0.51 1.14 -7.10
N ALA A 40 0.48 0.93 -8.41
CA ALA A 40 -0.44 -0.03 -9.03
C ALA A 40 -0.25 -1.45 -8.49
N THR A 41 1.00 -1.86 -8.27
CA THR A 41 1.32 -3.18 -7.69
C THR A 41 0.86 -3.27 -6.23
N LEU A 42 1.06 -2.22 -5.44
CA LEU A 42 0.60 -2.17 -4.04
C LEU A 42 -0.93 -2.25 -3.97
N LEU A 43 -1.63 -1.49 -4.81
CA LEU A 43 -3.09 -1.52 -4.90
C LEU A 43 -3.61 -2.92 -5.26
N ALA A 44 -3.02 -3.57 -6.28
CA ALA A 44 -3.41 -4.91 -6.68
C ALA A 44 -3.16 -5.95 -5.57
N LEU A 45 -2.11 -5.76 -4.76
CA LEU A 45 -1.83 -6.62 -3.61
C LEU A 45 -2.85 -6.41 -2.49
N MET A 46 -3.22 -5.16 -2.18
CA MET A 46 -4.22 -4.83 -1.17
C MET A 46 -5.62 -5.32 -1.56
N ASP A 47 -6.04 -5.08 -2.80
CA ASP A 47 -7.34 -5.56 -3.31
C ASP A 47 -7.42 -7.10 -3.30
N GLY A 48 -6.29 -7.79 -3.36
CA GLY A 48 -6.20 -9.26 -3.28
C GLY A 48 -6.30 -9.83 -1.85
N MET A 49 -6.32 -8.99 -0.81
CA MET A 49 -6.33 -9.41 0.60
C MET A 49 -7.71 -9.50 1.24
N ASP A 50 -8.76 -8.99 0.57
CA ASP A 50 -10.14 -8.89 1.11
C ASP A 50 -10.82 -10.24 1.44
N GLY A 51 -10.17 -11.36 1.15
CA GLY A 51 -10.67 -12.71 1.43
C GLY A 51 -10.05 -13.35 2.67
N ARG A 52 -10.61 -13.10 3.86
CA ARG A 52 -10.49 -13.95 5.07
C ARG A 52 -9.11 -14.02 5.77
N GLY A 53 -8.13 -13.19 5.40
CA GLY A 53 -6.79 -13.20 6.01
C GLY A 53 -6.64 -12.31 7.25
N GLN A 54 -5.86 -12.74 8.24
CA GLN A 54 -5.46 -11.92 9.40
C GLN A 54 -4.15 -11.15 9.13
N VAL A 55 -4.07 -10.46 7.99
CA VAL A 55 -2.94 -9.59 7.67
C VAL A 55 -3.42 -8.14 7.69
N VAL A 56 -2.83 -7.34 8.58
CA VAL A 56 -3.12 -5.90 8.70
C VAL A 56 -1.98 -5.13 8.04
N VAL A 57 -2.32 -4.15 7.20
CA VAL A 57 -1.34 -3.23 6.61
C VAL A 57 -1.50 -1.87 7.27
N ILE A 58 -0.41 -1.32 7.79
CA ILE A 58 -0.37 -0.02 8.44
C ILE A 58 0.63 0.86 7.66
N GLY A 59 0.21 2.08 7.31
CA GLY A 59 1.05 3.08 6.67
C GLY A 59 1.24 4.28 7.60
N ALA A 60 2.47 4.77 7.73
CA ALA A 60 2.81 6.01 8.42
C ALA A 60 3.41 7.01 7.43
N THR A 61 3.10 8.29 7.60
CA THR A 61 3.68 9.39 6.83
C THR A 61 3.55 10.71 7.58
N ASN A 62 4.53 11.59 7.37
CA ASN A 62 4.47 12.98 7.82
C ASN A 62 3.79 13.91 6.80
N ARG A 63 3.46 13.40 5.61
CA ARG A 63 2.93 14.15 4.46
C ARG A 63 1.72 13.44 3.84
N PRO A 64 0.57 13.38 4.54
CA PRO A 64 -0.61 12.64 4.06
C PRO A 64 -1.16 13.15 2.72
N ASP A 65 -0.97 14.44 2.41
CA ASP A 65 -1.39 15.05 1.14
C ASP A 65 -0.47 14.67 -0.04
N SER A 66 0.72 14.13 0.26
CA SER A 66 1.69 13.66 -0.74
C SER A 66 1.48 12.20 -1.13
N VAL A 67 0.52 11.49 -0.54
CA VAL A 67 0.21 10.07 -0.85
C VAL A 67 -0.85 9.96 -1.95
N ASP A 68 -0.72 8.99 -2.85
CA ASP A 68 -1.70 8.73 -3.92
C ASP A 68 -3.11 8.49 -3.35
N ASN A 69 -4.08 9.30 -3.79
CA ASN A 69 -5.48 9.23 -3.34
C ASN A 69 -6.15 7.87 -3.56
N ALA A 70 -5.68 7.05 -4.50
CA ALA A 70 -6.19 5.71 -4.72
C ALA A 70 -5.92 4.78 -3.53
N LEU A 71 -4.84 5.00 -2.78
CA LEU A 71 -4.50 4.22 -1.59
C LEU A 71 -5.44 4.50 -0.41
N ARG A 72 -6.05 5.68 -0.38
CA ARG A 72 -6.96 6.15 0.69
C ARG A 72 -8.43 5.80 0.44
N ARG A 73 -8.74 5.05 -0.61
CA ARG A 73 -10.11 4.62 -0.91
C ARG A 73 -10.57 3.52 0.07
N PRO A 74 -11.89 3.39 0.34
CA PRO A 74 -12.43 2.32 1.17
C PRO A 74 -11.93 0.93 0.77
N GLY A 75 -11.61 0.08 1.75
CA GLY A 75 -11.02 -1.25 1.52
C GLY A 75 -9.49 -1.26 1.36
N ARG A 76 -8.80 -0.14 1.57
CA ARG A 76 -7.33 -0.03 1.48
C ARG A 76 -6.75 0.59 2.76
N PHE A 77 -6.20 1.80 2.69
CA PHE A 77 -5.87 2.60 3.88
C PHE A 77 -7.08 3.47 4.23
N ASP A 78 -8.15 2.81 4.67
CA ASP A 78 -9.44 3.45 4.95
C ASP A 78 -9.71 3.70 6.44
N ARG A 79 -8.79 3.30 7.31
CA ARG A 79 -8.84 3.46 8.78
C ARG A 79 -7.55 4.04 9.33
#